data_AF-A0A346PSZ7-F1
#
_entry.id   AF-A0A346PSZ7-F1
#
_cell.length_a   1.000
_cell.length_b   1.000
_cell.length_c   1.000
_cell.angle_alpha   90.00
_cell.angle_beta   90.00
_cell.angle_gamma   90.00
#
_symmetry.space_group_name_H-M   'P 1'
#
loop_
_entity.id
_entity.type
_entity.pdbx_description
1 polymer ?
#
loop_
_entity_poly.entity_id
_entity_poly.type
_entity_poly.pdbx_seq_one_letter_code
_entity_poly.pdbx_strand_id
1 'polypeptide(L)'
;MAVITGVLHLVASTNAIQFSQTLGILFILNGLGFLGGAAIYLTRYWSRPLFLVAAAYSIITILALFPVQGWGVEAFYMEGNLNPLAVITKVAEAVLAVCALYLYADT
;
A
#
# COMPACT_ATOMS: atom_id res chain seq x y z
N MET A 1 5.19 3.01 -10.15
CA MET A 1 4.50 3.22 -8.86
C MET A 1 4.38 1.94 -8.06
N ALA A 2 3.64 0.92 -8.50
CA ALA A 2 3.44 -0.32 -7.74
C ALA A 2 4.73 -1.03 -7.26
N VAL A 3 5.78 -1.11 -8.09
CA VAL A 3 7.07 -1.69 -7.69
C VAL A 3 7.74 -0.87 -6.58
N ILE A 4 7.72 0.46 -6.68
CA ILE A 4 8.29 1.37 -5.67
C ILE A 4 7.51 1.25 -4.36
N THR A 5 6.17 1.23 -4.41
CA THR A 5 5.31 1.04 -3.24
C THR A 5 5.56 -0.31 -2.58
N GLY A 6 5.75 -1.37 -3.37
CA GLY A 6 6.07 -2.71 -2.86
C GLY A 6 7.42 -2.77 -2.17
N VAL A 7 8.46 -2.18 -2.76
CA VAL A 7 9.79 -2.08 -2.16
C VAL A 7 9.75 -1.23 -0.88
N LEU A 8 9.04 -0.10 -0.87
CA LEU A 8 8.89 0.73 0.32
C LEU A 8 8.20 -0.03 1.46
N HIS A 9 7.22 -0.90 1.16
CA HIS A 9 6.58 -1.75 2.16
C HIS A 9 7.52 -2.83 2.71
N LEU A 10 8.38 -3.41 1.88
CA LEU A 10 9.41 -4.37 2.32
C LEU A 10 10.51 -3.69 3.16
N VAL A 11 10.87 -2.44 2.83
CA VAL A 11 11.79 -1.65 3.66
C VAL A 11 11.11 -1.18 4.95
N ALA A 12 9.82 -0.84 4.91
CA ALA A 12 9.06 -0.52 6.12
C ALA A 12 8.91 -1.74 7.04
N SER A 13 8.86 -2.96 6.48
CA SER A 13 8.73 -4.17 7.29
C SER A 13 9.94 -4.45 8.18
N THR A 14 11.15 -4.07 7.77
CA THR A 14 12.35 -4.27 8.60
C THR A 14 12.31 -3.41 9.87
N ASN A 15 11.76 -2.20 9.78
CA ASN A 15 11.50 -1.35 10.94
C ASN A 15 10.30 -1.87 11.76
N ALA A 16 9.22 -2.29 11.09
CA ALA A 16 8.01 -2.76 11.77
C ALA A 16 8.18 -4.09 12.53
N ILE A 17 9.02 -5.01 12.04
CA ILE A 17 9.35 -6.29 12.71
C ILE A 17 9.96 -6.04 14.09
N GLN A 18 10.70 -4.94 14.27
CA GLN A 18 11.30 -4.62 15.57
C GLN A 18 10.27 -4.15 16.61
N PHE A 19 9.14 -3.60 16.17
CA PHE A 19 8.05 -3.15 17.05
C PHE A 19 6.98 -4.23 17.27
N SER A 20 6.59 -4.94 16.22
CA SER A 20 5.59 -6.01 16.29
C SER A 20 5.70 -6.95 15.11
N GLN A 21 5.86 -8.25 15.39
CA GLN A 21 5.96 -9.30 14.38
C GLN A 21 4.73 -9.32 13.45
N THR A 22 3.53 -9.04 13.98
CA THR A 22 2.29 -8.97 13.20
C THR A 22 2.33 -7.82 12.19
N LEU A 23 2.80 -6.64 12.60
CA LEU A 23 2.95 -5.48 11.69
C LEU A 23 3.98 -5.75 10.61
N GLY A 24 5.10 -6.37 10.99
CA GLY A 24 6.12 -6.85 10.05
C GLY A 24 5.56 -7.75 8.95
N ILE A 25 4.81 -8.78 9.33
CA ILE A 25 4.17 -9.71 8.38
C ILE A 25 3.17 -8.99 7.47
N LEU A 26 2.33 -8.10 8.03
CA LEU A 26 1.37 -7.33 7.24
C LEU A 26 2.06 -6.43 6.21
N PHE A 27 3.17 -5.79 6.57
CA PHE A 27 3.97 -5.00 5.62
C PHE A 27 4.61 -5.85 4.53
N ILE A 28 5.12 -7.05 4.86
CA ILE A 28 5.68 -7.98 3.86
C ILE A 28 4.59 -8.45 2.89
N LEU A 29 3.45 -8.90 3.42
CA LEU A 29 2.31 -9.33 2.61
C LEU A 29 1.81 -8.18 1.72
N ASN A 30 1.84 -6.93 2.24
CA ASN A 30 1.46 -5.77 1.45
C ASN A 30 2.45 -5.50 0.30
N GLY A 31 3.75 -5.55 0.61
CA GLY A 31 4.80 -5.40 -0.39
C GLY A 31 4.71 -6.47 -1.50
N LEU A 32 4.49 -7.72 -1.10
CA LEU A 32 4.27 -8.84 -2.03
C LEU A 32 3.00 -8.67 -2.86
N GLY A 33 1.91 -8.15 -2.28
CA GLY A 33 0.68 -7.86 -3.01
C GLY A 33 0.88 -6.80 -4.10
N PHE A 34 1.62 -5.72 -3.81
CA PHE A 34 1.95 -4.71 -4.82
C PHE A 34 2.89 -5.24 -5.92
N LEU A 35 3.90 -6.03 -5.55
CA LEU A 35 4.82 -6.64 -6.53
C LEU A 35 4.11 -7.70 -7.37
N GLY A 36 3.26 -8.52 -6.76
CA GLY A 36 2.44 -9.52 -7.45
C GLY A 36 1.43 -8.86 -8.39
N GLY A 37 0.73 -7.81 -7.94
CA GLY A 37 -0.16 -7.02 -8.79
C GLY A 37 0.57 -6.39 -9.97
N ALA A 38 1.77 -5.82 -9.75
CA ALA A 38 2.61 -5.29 -10.82
C ALA A 38 3.04 -6.36 -11.82
N ALA A 39 3.41 -7.56 -11.34
CA ALA A 39 3.78 -8.67 -12.20
C ALA A 39 2.59 -9.13 -13.05
N ILE A 40 1.40 -9.30 -12.46
CA ILE A 40 0.19 -9.69 -13.20
C ILE A 40 -0.20 -8.61 -14.23
N TYR A 41 -0.04 -7.33 -13.91
CA TYR A 41 -0.29 -6.22 -14.84
C TYR A 41 0.55 -6.29 -16.12
N LEU A 42 1.79 -6.78 -16.01
CA LEU A 42 2.68 -6.98 -17.16
C LEU A 42 2.38 -8.25 -17.96
N THR A 43 1.43 -9.09 -17.51
CA THR A 43 1.06 -10.33 -18.20
C THR A 43 -0.25 -10.20 -18.96
N ARG A 44 -0.46 -11.10 -19.93
CA ARG A 44 -1.74 -11.24 -20.64
C ARG A 44 -2.93 -11.63 -19.76
N TYR A 45 -2.69 -11.98 -18.49
CA TYR A 45 -3.74 -12.38 -17.55
C TYR A 45 -4.45 -11.19 -16.90
N TRP A 46 -3.99 -9.96 -17.18
CA TRP A 46 -4.68 -8.77 -16.69
C TRP A 46 -6.07 -8.66 -17.31
N SER A 47 -7.08 -8.56 -16.45
CA SER A 47 -8.48 -8.49 -16.82
C SER A 47 -9.11 -7.29 -16.13
N ARG A 48 -10.15 -6.72 -16.73
CA ARG A 48 -10.85 -5.53 -16.22
C ARG A 48 -11.20 -5.58 -14.72
N PRO A 49 -11.70 -6.69 -14.13
CA PRO A 49 -11.97 -6.74 -12.69
C PRO A 49 -10.73 -6.62 -11.80
N LEU A 50 -9.52 -6.95 -12.30
CA LEU A 50 -8.29 -6.80 -11.53
C LEU A 50 -7.96 -5.32 -11.22
N PHE A 51 -8.46 -4.37 -12.01
CA PHE A 51 -8.37 -2.95 -11.67
C PHE A 51 -9.18 -2.61 -10.41
N LEU A 52 -10.39 -3.15 -10.26
CA LEU A 52 -11.17 -2.98 -9.02
C LEU A 52 -10.51 -3.65 -7.83
N VAL A 53 -9.93 -4.84 -8.02
CA VAL A 53 -9.17 -5.53 -6.97
C VAL A 53 -7.97 -4.69 -6.53
N ALA A 54 -7.21 -4.13 -7.47
CA ALA A 54 -6.08 -3.25 -7.18
C ALA A 54 -6.52 -1.97 -6.44
N ALA A 55 -7.63 -1.35 -6.86
CA ALA A 55 -8.19 -0.17 -6.19
C ALA A 55 -8.63 -0.50 -4.76
N ALA A 56 -9.43 -1.55 -4.58
CA ALA A 56 -9.90 -1.98 -3.27
C ALA A 56 -8.73 -2.34 -2.33
N TYR A 57 -7.73 -3.06 -2.84
CA TYR A 57 -6.52 -3.41 -2.10
C TYR A 57 -5.76 -2.16 -1.63
N SER A 58 -5.57 -1.19 -2.53
CA SER A 58 -4.90 0.08 -2.22
C SER A 58 -5.68 0.91 -1.19
N ILE A 59 -7.01 0.88 -1.22
CA ILE A 59 -7.84 1.56 -0.22
C ILE A 59 -7.75 0.86 1.14
N ILE A 60 -7.84 -0.47 1.19
CA ILE A 60 -7.75 -1.25 2.42
C ILE A 60 -6.40 -1.01 3.11
N THR A 61 -5.33 -0.89 2.33
CA THR A 61 -3.97 -0.66 2.86
C THR A 61 -3.78 0.74 3.42
N ILE A 62 -4.46 1.76 2.87
CA ILE A 62 -4.58 3.07 3.51
C ILE A 62 -5.36 2.95 4.82
N LEU A 63 -6.51 2.28 4.80
CA LEU A 63 -7.36 2.12 5.98
C LEU A 63 -6.67 1.33 7.11
N ALA A 64 -5.83 0.37 6.77
CA ALA A 64 -5.07 -0.44 7.73
C ALA A 64 -4.05 0.37 8.56
N LEU A 65 -3.71 1.59 8.13
CA LEU A 65 -2.83 2.49 8.88
C LEU A 65 -3.52 3.01 10.17
N PHE A 66 -4.82 3.34 10.11
CA PHE A 66 -5.52 4.01 11.21
C PHE A 66 -5.64 3.17 12.49
N PRO A 67 -5.97 1.85 12.44
CA PRO A 67 -6.00 1.01 13.64
C PRO A 67 -4.64 0.86 14.32
N VAL A 68 -3.55 1.02 13.56
CA VAL A 68 -2.18 0.78 14.04
C VAL A 68 -1.54 2.05 14.57
N GLN A 69 -1.73 3.19 13.90
CA GLN A 69 -1.04 4.44 14.20
C GLN A 69 -1.97 5.53 14.77
N GLY A 70 -3.29 5.29 14.84
CA GLY A 70 -4.27 6.21 15.42
C GLY A 70 -5.32 6.70 14.42
N TRP A 71 -6.44 7.20 14.93
CA TRP A 71 -7.54 7.70 14.10
C TRP A 71 -7.37 9.22 13.88
N GLY A 72 -6.63 9.62 12.85
CA GLY A 72 -6.48 11.03 12.48
C GLY A 72 -5.13 11.36 11.86
N VAL A 73 -4.72 12.63 11.98
CA VAL A 73 -3.41 13.10 11.48
C VAL A 73 -2.27 12.47 12.27
N GLU A 74 -2.53 12.09 13.53
CA GLU A 74 -1.62 11.37 14.44
C GLU A 74 -1.07 10.08 13.83
N ALA A 75 -1.85 9.45 12.94
CA ALA A 75 -1.42 8.26 12.21
C ALA A 75 -0.18 8.51 11.34
N PHE A 76 0.08 9.77 10.97
CA PHE A 76 1.27 10.14 10.20
C PHE A 76 2.44 10.60 11.08
N TYR A 77 2.27 10.63 12.40
CA TYR A 77 3.30 11.01 13.36
C TYR A 77 3.86 9.79 14.09
N MET A 78 5.18 9.76 14.22
CA MET A 78 5.91 8.77 15.01
C MET A 78 6.89 9.55 15.90
N GLU A 79 6.81 9.36 17.22
CA GLU A 79 7.64 10.07 18.22
C GLU A 79 7.53 11.60 18.15
N GLY A 80 6.35 12.12 17.78
CA GLY A 80 6.11 13.57 17.68
C GLY A 80 6.64 14.21 16.39
N ASN A 81 7.25 13.43 15.49
CA ASN A 81 7.69 13.89 14.18
C ASN A 81 6.89 13.22 13.05
N LEU A 82 6.75 13.92 11.92
CA LEU A 82 6.04 13.41 10.76
C LEU A 82 6.85 12.25 10.16
N ASN A 83 6.26 11.06 10.04
CA ASN A 83 6.91 9.91 9.43
C ASN A 83 6.84 10.04 7.90
N PRO A 84 7.94 10.45 7.22
CA PRO A 84 7.89 10.75 5.79
C PRO A 84 7.56 9.50 4.98
N LEU A 85 7.95 8.33 5.48
CA LEU A 85 7.74 7.06 4.81
C LEU A 85 6.27 6.63 4.87
N ALA A 86 5.59 6.88 5.99
CA ALA A 86 4.14 6.68 6.10
C ALA A 86 3.39 7.60 5.12
N VAL A 87 3.75 8.88 5.05
CA VAL A 87 3.10 9.81 4.12
C VAL A 87 3.32 9.42 2.66
N ILE A 88 4.56 9.16 2.25
CA ILE A 88 4.91 8.82 0.86
C ILE A 88 4.20 7.54 0.42
N THR A 89 4.18 6.51 1.28
CA THR A 89 3.52 5.23 0.95
C THR A 89 2.02 5.39 0.80
N LYS A 90 1.34 6.11 1.70
CA LYS A 90 -0.11 6.34 1.59
C LYS A 90 -0.48 7.22 0.39
N VAL A 91 0.33 8.22 0.05
CA VAL A 91 0.13 9.01 -1.18
C VAL A 91 0.27 8.13 -2.41
N ALA A 92 1.28 7.25 -2.46
CA ALA A 92 1.47 6.34 -3.58
C ALA A 92 0.30 5.35 -3.73
N GLU A 93 -0.23 4.84 -2.62
CA GLU A 93 -1.43 4.00 -2.60
C GLU A 93 -2.68 4.76 -3.07
N ALA A 94 -2.86 6.02 -2.63
CA ALA A 94 -3.99 6.83 -3.07
C ALA A 94 -3.95 7.10 -4.58
N VAL A 95 -2.77 7.44 -5.12
CA VAL A 95 -2.57 7.60 -6.57
C VAL A 95 -2.88 6.30 -7.30
N LEU A 96 -2.41 5.15 -6.79
CA LEU A 96 -2.70 3.86 -7.41
C LEU A 96 -4.20 3.55 -7.40
N ALA A 97 -4.91 3.84 -6.31
CA ALA A 97 -6.35 3.63 -6.22
C ALA A 97 -7.10 4.46 -7.27
N VAL A 98 -6.75 5.75 -7.39
CA VAL A 98 -7.36 6.66 -8.38
C VAL A 98 -7.05 6.20 -9.81
N CYS A 99 -5.80 5.86 -10.10
CA CYS A 99 -5.41 5.36 -11.42
C CYS A 99 -6.12 4.04 -11.77
N ALA A 100 -6.24 3.13 -10.82
CA ALA A 100 -6.91 1.84 -11.03
C ALA A 100 -8.41 2.02 -11.28
N LEU A 101 -9.08 2.91 -10.53
CA LEU A 101 -10.49 3.26 -10.78
C LEU A 101 -10.69 3.95 -12.12
N TYR A 102 -9.80 4.87 -12.50
CA TYR A 102 -9.84 5.54 -13.79
C TYR A 102 -9.70 4.54 -14.94
N LEU A 103 -8.70 3.65 -14.89
CA LEU A 103 -8.51 2.62 -15.90
C LEU A 103 -9.69 1.65 -15.97
N TYR A 104 -10.32 1.31 -14.84
CA TYR A 104 -11.52 0.48 -14.83
C TYR A 104 -12.71 1.14 -15.55
N ALA A 105 -12.87 2.45 -15.39
CA ALA A 105 -13.94 3.24 -16.01
C ALA A 105 -13.71 3.47 -17.51
N ASP A 106 -12.45 3.55 -17.95
CA ASP A 106 -12.04 3.79 -19.34
C ASP A 106 -11.94 2.51 -20.19
N THR A 107 -11.77 1.34 -19.56
CA THR A 107 -11.85 0.00 -20.22
C THR A 107 -13.31 -0.45 -20.37
#